data_AF-A0A1J5KMK9-F1
#
_entry.id   AF-A0A1J5KMK9-F1
#
_cell.length_a   1.000
_cell.length_b   1.000
_cell.length_c   1.000
_cell.angle_alpha   90.00
_cell.angle_beta   90.00
_cell.angle_gamma   90.00
#
_symmetry.space_group_name_H-M   'P 1'
#
loop_
_entity.id
_entity.type
_entity.pdbx_description
1 polymer ?
#
loop_
_entity_poly.entity_id
_entity_poly.type
_entity_poly.pdbx_seq_one_letter_code
_entity_poly.pdbx_strand_id
1 'polypeptide(L)'
;MGFGKKNKVMIEIDATEMSDSQIRMLKTINTMLTNVLTTEEEGEFFDGSAEALRMCASLIKQAHFANDLQFDGIPYADQALEYSMDVLSEHMINSKVVQYDN
;
A
#
# COMPACT_ATOMS: atom_id res chain seq x y z
N MET A 1 -9.96 -18.23 -31.85
CA MET A 1 -8.98 -17.23 -31.36
C MET A 1 -9.44 -16.76 -29.99
N GLY A 2 -8.64 -17.00 -28.95
CA GLY A 2 -8.95 -16.60 -27.59
C GLY A 2 -7.72 -16.82 -26.71
N PHE A 3 -6.67 -16.03 -26.93
CA PHE A 3 -5.50 -16.01 -26.06
C PHE A 3 -5.86 -15.25 -24.78
N GLY A 4 -6.53 -15.93 -23.84
CA GLY A 4 -6.60 -15.45 -22.46
C GLY A 4 -5.19 -15.49 -21.87
N LYS A 5 -4.68 -14.34 -21.39
CA LYS A 5 -3.44 -14.28 -20.60
C LYS A 5 -3.56 -15.29 -19.45
N LYS A 6 -2.67 -16.28 -19.40
CA LYS A 6 -2.80 -17.47 -18.54
C LYS A 6 -2.74 -17.20 -17.03
N ASN A 7 -2.29 -16.02 -16.60
CA ASN A 7 -2.09 -15.67 -15.19
C ASN A 7 -2.78 -14.32 -14.87
N LYS A 8 -4.12 -14.30 -14.81
CA LYS A 8 -4.86 -13.13 -14.32
C LYS A 8 -5.17 -13.31 -12.84
N VAL A 9 -4.82 -12.32 -12.03
CA VAL A 9 -5.25 -12.21 -10.64
C VAL A 9 -6.51 -11.35 -10.60
N MET A 10 -7.60 -11.89 -10.06
CA MET A 10 -8.85 -11.17 -9.83
C MET A 10 -8.95 -10.88 -8.33
N ILE A 11 -9.20 -9.61 -7.99
CA ILE A 11 -9.35 -9.17 -6.60
C ILE A 11 -10.75 -8.55 -6.48
N GLU A 12 -11.57 -9.11 -5.59
CA GLU A 12 -12.87 -8.56 -5.22
C GLU A 12 -12.77 -7.97 -3.81
N ILE A 13 -13.21 -6.72 -3.66
CA ILE A 13 -13.14 -5.97 -2.41
C ILE A 13 -14.49 -5.31 -2.20
N ASP A 14 -15.10 -5.53 -1.04
CA ASP A 14 -16.27 -4.78 -0.63
C ASP A 14 -15.86 -3.34 -0.32
N ALA A 15 -16.34 -2.41 -1.14
CA ALA A 15 -16.00 -1.01 -1.06
C ALA A 15 -17.16 -0.14 -0.53
N THR A 16 -18.17 -0.75 0.10
CA THR A 16 -19.38 -0.05 0.58
C THR A 16 -19.05 1.08 1.55
N GLU A 17 -18.05 0.89 2.41
CA GLU A 17 -17.59 1.88 3.40
C GLU A 17 -16.40 2.72 2.93
N MET A 18 -16.06 2.65 1.63
CA MET A 18 -14.94 3.39 1.05
C MET A 18 -15.43 4.56 0.20
N SER A 19 -14.73 5.68 0.31
CA SER A 19 -14.90 6.80 -0.62
C SER A 19 -14.32 6.47 -2.01
N ASP A 20 -14.85 7.13 -3.04
CA ASP A 20 -14.35 6.98 -4.41
C ASP A 20 -12.84 7.29 -4.55
N SER A 21 -12.31 8.21 -3.73
CA SER A 21 -10.88 8.52 -3.72
C SER A 21 -10.05 7.35 -3.19
N GLN A 22 -10.47 6.73 -2.09
CA GLN A 22 -9.82 5.55 -1.53
C GLN A 22 -9.84 4.38 -2.53
N ILE A 23 -10.98 4.15 -3.21
CA ILE A 23 -11.12 3.11 -4.23
C ILE A 23 -10.15 3.35 -5.40
N ARG A 24 -10.05 4.59 -5.88
CA ARG A 24 -9.10 4.95 -6.95
C ARG A 24 -7.66 4.74 -6.52
N MET A 25 -7.28 5.22 -5.33
CA MET A 25 -5.93 5.04 -4.81
C MET A 25 -5.56 3.56 -4.67
N LEU A 26 -6.49 2.72 -4.18
CA LEU A 26 -6.24 1.28 -4.07
C LEU A 26 -5.95 0.65 -5.44
N LYS A 27 -6.70 1.03 -6.48
CA LYS A 27 -6.43 0.58 -7.85
C LYS A 27 -5.07 1.07 -8.37
N THR A 28 -4.72 2.32 -8.09
CA THR A 28 -3.43 2.89 -8.50
C THR A 28 -2.26 2.19 -7.80
N ILE A 29 -2.35 1.94 -6.50
CA ILE A 29 -1.33 1.19 -5.74
C ILE A 29 -1.12 -0.20 -6.35
N ASN A 30 -2.20 -0.94 -6.62
CA ASN A 30 -2.08 -2.28 -7.24
C ASN A 30 -1.44 -2.22 -8.64
N THR A 31 -1.75 -1.20 -9.42
CA THR A 31 -1.13 -0.99 -10.74
C THR A 31 0.36 -0.69 -10.61
N MET A 32 0.73 0.18 -9.66
CA MET A 32 2.11 0.54 -9.39
C MET A 32 2.92 -0.64 -8.88
N LEU A 33 2.36 -1.42 -7.94
CA LEU A 33 2.97 -2.66 -7.46
C LEU A 33 3.20 -3.65 -8.60
N THR A 34 2.26 -3.77 -9.54
CA THR A 34 2.46 -4.61 -10.73
C THR A 34 3.70 -4.18 -11.53
N ASN A 35 3.90 -2.87 -11.71
CA ASN A 35 5.08 -2.34 -12.40
C ASN A 35 6.37 -2.60 -11.60
N VAL A 36 6.37 -2.32 -10.29
CA VAL A 36 7.52 -2.57 -9.41
C VAL A 36 7.93 -4.05 -9.42
N LEU A 37 6.97 -4.96 -9.44
CA LEU A 37 7.22 -6.41 -9.44
C LEU A 37 7.72 -6.96 -10.77
N THR A 38 7.65 -6.18 -11.85
CA THR A 38 7.96 -6.66 -13.21
C THR A 38 9.00 -5.82 -13.95
N THR A 39 9.34 -4.63 -13.45
CA THR A 39 10.38 -3.80 -14.05
C THR A 39 11.76 -4.44 -13.91
N GLU A 40 12.57 -4.27 -14.95
CA GLU A 40 13.96 -4.72 -15.01
C GLU A 40 14.94 -3.54 -14.84
N GLU A 41 14.43 -2.32 -14.73
CA GLU A 41 15.22 -1.10 -14.57
C GLU A 41 15.37 -0.75 -13.09
N GLU A 42 16.61 -0.55 -12.64
CA GLU A 42 16.94 -0.32 -11.24
C GLU A 42 16.31 0.97 -10.72
N GLY A 43 16.41 2.07 -11.47
CA GLY A 43 15.83 3.36 -11.09
C GLY A 43 14.31 3.28 -10.91
N GLU A 44 13.60 2.72 -11.89
CA GLU A 44 12.16 2.48 -11.84
C GLU A 44 11.76 1.59 -10.65
N PHE A 45 12.57 0.59 -10.33
CA PHE A 45 12.33 -0.27 -9.17
C PHE A 45 12.43 0.52 -7.86
N PHE A 46 13.48 1.32 -7.67
CA PHE A 46 13.67 2.12 -6.45
C PHE A 46 12.62 3.23 -6.32
N ASP A 47 12.41 4.02 -7.37
CA ASP A 47 11.46 5.13 -7.36
C ASP A 47 10.03 4.62 -7.23
N GLY A 48 9.69 3.55 -7.96
CA GLY A 48 8.37 2.92 -7.89
C GLY A 48 8.09 2.31 -6.51
N SER A 49 9.09 1.69 -5.88
CA SER A 49 8.96 1.14 -4.51
C SER A 49 8.73 2.25 -3.49
N ALA A 50 9.49 3.35 -3.59
CA ALA A 50 9.34 4.48 -2.69
C ALA A 50 7.96 5.16 -2.86
N GLU A 51 7.50 5.31 -4.10
CA GLU A 51 6.19 5.92 -4.37
C GLU A 51 5.05 5.02 -3.91
N ALA A 52 5.14 3.69 -4.08
CA ALA A 52 4.15 2.76 -3.57
C ALA A 52 3.97 2.89 -2.05
N LEU A 53 5.07 3.01 -1.30
CA LEU A 53 5.03 3.25 0.15
C LEU A 53 4.40 4.60 0.49
N ARG A 54 4.73 5.69 -0.23
CA ARG A 54 4.10 7.00 -0.02
C ARG A 54 2.59 6.98 -0.28
N MET A 55 2.16 6.25 -1.30
CA MET A 55 0.74 6.08 -1.61
C MET A 55 0.01 5.29 -0.52
N CYS A 56 0.61 4.21 -0.01
CA CYS A 56 0.08 3.48 1.14
C CYS A 56 -0.05 4.38 2.37
N ALA A 57 0.97 5.18 2.68
CA ALA A 57 0.91 6.14 3.79
C ALA A 57 -0.23 7.16 3.60
N SER A 58 -0.39 7.68 2.37
CA SER A 58 -1.47 8.61 2.03
C SER A 58 -2.86 7.98 2.18
N LEU A 59 -3.00 6.68 1.90
CA LEU A 59 -4.27 5.96 2.05
C LEU A 59 -4.60 5.74 3.53
N ILE A 60 -3.59 5.41 4.36
CA ILE A 60 -3.72 5.29 5.82
C ILE A 60 -4.16 6.62 6.44
N LYS A 61 -3.59 7.75 6.00
CA LYS A 61 -4.03 9.09 6.44
C LYS A 61 -5.48 9.39 6.10
N GLN A 62 -6.02 8.77 5.05
CA GLN A 62 -7.41 8.94 4.64
C GLN A 62 -8.37 7.96 5.31
N ALA A 63 -7.89 7.04 6.17
CA ALA A 63 -8.74 6.05 6.80
C ALA A 63 -9.80 6.70 7.69
N HIS A 64 -10.98 6.07 7.77
CA HIS A 64 -12.09 6.52 8.63
C HIS A 64 -11.63 6.74 10.09
N PHE A 65 -10.74 5.88 10.60
CA PHE A 65 -10.19 6.04 11.95
C PHE A 65 -9.42 7.36 12.12
N ALA A 66 -8.67 7.78 11.11
CA ALA A 66 -7.89 9.00 11.14
C ALA A 66 -8.75 10.26 10.96
N ASN A 67 -9.76 10.21 10.11
CA ASN A 67 -10.52 11.38 9.69
C ASN A 67 -11.85 11.59 10.42
N ASP A 68 -12.56 10.52 10.73
CA ASP A 68 -13.96 10.57 11.15
C ASP A 68 -14.13 10.26 12.64
N LEU A 69 -13.24 9.43 13.21
CA LEU A 69 -13.19 9.14 14.65
C LEU A 69 -12.37 10.19 15.42
N GLN A 70 -12.38 11.46 15.00
CA GLN A 70 -11.55 12.51 15.60
C GLN A 70 -11.67 12.55 17.12
N PHE A 71 -10.61 12.15 17.81
CA PHE A 71 -10.43 12.43 19.23
C PHE A 71 -9.60 13.71 19.35
N ASP A 72 -10.12 14.68 20.10
CA ASP A 72 -9.56 16.03 20.32
C ASP A 72 -8.05 16.19 20.01
N GLY A 73 -7.73 16.58 18.77
CA GLY A 73 -6.39 17.01 18.37
C GLY A 73 -5.30 15.94 18.35
N ILE A 74 -5.64 14.65 18.48
CA ILE A 74 -4.64 13.57 18.46
C ILE A 74 -4.31 13.21 17.00
N PRO A 75 -3.04 13.34 16.54
CA PRO A 75 -2.65 13.05 15.17
C PRO A 75 -2.43 11.54 14.95
N TYR A 76 -3.47 10.73 15.14
CA TYR A 76 -3.37 9.26 15.07
C TYR A 76 -2.81 8.72 13.76
N ALA A 77 -3.12 9.38 12.65
CA ALA A 77 -2.58 8.99 11.36
C ALA A 77 -1.05 9.08 11.34
N ASP A 78 -0.50 10.18 11.86
CA ASP A 78 0.95 10.37 11.91
C ASP A 78 1.59 9.41 12.92
N GLN A 79 0.97 9.20 14.08
CA GLN A 79 1.44 8.21 15.07
C GLN A 79 1.45 6.78 14.53
N ALA A 80 0.41 6.39 13.80
CA ALA A 80 0.32 5.06 13.19
C ALA A 80 1.39 4.88 12.11
N LEU A 81 1.68 5.92 11.33
CA LEU A 81 2.74 5.89 10.33
C LEU A 81 4.13 5.85 10.95
N GLU A 82 4.39 6.64 11.98
CA GLU A 82 5.64 6.63 12.74
C GLU A 82 5.90 5.23 13.31
N TYR A 83 4.91 4.68 14.03
CA TYR A 83 4.97 3.32 14.53
C TYR A 83 5.22 2.28 13.42
N SER A 84 4.55 2.41 12.27
CA SER A 84 4.74 1.49 11.14
C SER A 84 6.14 1.56 10.56
N MET A 85 6.74 2.76 10.48
CA MET A 85 8.10 2.95 10.00
C MET A 85 9.15 2.43 10.98
N ASP A 86 8.92 2.58 12.28
CA ASP A 86 9.79 2.02 13.31
C ASP A 86 9.81 0.48 13.21
N VAL A 87 8.62 -0.14 13.13
CA VAL A 87 8.49 -1.60 12.97
C VAL A 87 9.14 -2.09 11.67
N LEU A 88 8.89 -1.39 10.56
CA LEU A 88 9.50 -1.76 9.27
C LEU A 88 11.04 -1.66 9.32
N SER A 89 11.56 -0.57 9.89
CA SER A 89 13.00 -0.34 10.02
C SER A 89 13.66 -1.38 10.92
N GLU A 90 13.01 -1.73 12.04
CA GLU A 90 13.46 -2.79 12.93
C GLU A 90 13.55 -4.13 12.20
N HIS A 91 12.52 -4.50 11.41
CA HIS A 91 12.53 -5.72 10.62
C HIS A 91 13.64 -5.76 9.58
N MET A 92 13.89 -4.63 8.90
CA MET A 92 14.97 -4.50 7.92
C MET A 92 16.36 -4.67 8.56
N ILE A 93 16.59 -4.03 9.71
CA ILE A 93 17.87 -4.12 10.43
C ILE A 93 18.10 -5.53 10.97
N ASN A 94 17.08 -6.13 11.56
CA ASN A 94 17.18 -7.43 12.22
C ASN A 94 17.16 -8.62 11.22
N SER A 95 17.12 -8.35 9.91
CA SER A 95 17.21 -9.35 8.83
C SER A 95 16.23 -10.53 8.97
N LYS A 96 15.11 -10.35 9.68
CA LYS A 96 14.00 -11.29 9.58
C LYS A 96 13.33 -11.02 8.25
N VAL A 97 13.83 -11.67 7.19
CA VAL A 97 13.08 -11.86 5.95
C VAL A 97 11.82 -12.61 6.36
N VAL A 98 10.76 -11.87 6.70
CA VAL A 98 9.45 -12.47 6.87
C VAL A 98 8.98 -12.77 5.46
N GLN A 99 9.30 -13.98 4.99
CA GLN A 99 8.58 -14.56 3.87
C GLN A 99 7.15 -14.79 4.37
N TYR A 100 6.26 -13.86 4.05
CA TYR A 100 4.83 -14.14 4.06
C TYR A 100 4.54 -15.00 2.82
N ASP A 101 4.61 -16.32 2.98
CA ASP A 101 4.06 -17.27 2.02
C ASP A 101 2.64 -17.61 2.52
N ASN A 102 1.62 -17.27 1.73
CA ASN A 102 0.23 -17.66 1.98
C ASN A 102 -0.22 -18.59 0.85
#